data_AF-A0A0Q5ZQH9-F1
#
_entry.id   AF-A0A0Q5ZQH9-F1
#
_cell.length_a   1.000
_cell.length_b   1.000
_cell.length_c   1.000
_cell.angle_alpha   90.00
_cell.angle_beta   90.00
_cell.angle_gamma   90.00
#
_symmetry.space_group_name_H-M   'P 1'
#
loop_
_entity.id
_entity.type
_entity.pdbx_description
1 polymer ?
#
loop_
_entity_poly.entity_id
_entity_poly.type
_entity_poly.pdbx_seq_one_letter_code
_entity_poly.pdbx_strand_id
1 'polypeptide(L)'
;MIGQLNNLYSQQCEICGGTHQDLSDFYDLGDPPLDPIYEQITRDLLTGRITPINAALHLETAARLNEAIAVKTELGTPSSLEPYLKRNIYHFSAAKSFAQMQYYRDGMVDEKGNIKSFQTFRKWVADAGEMFNERHLKVEYDMAHSSALMAQAWEEMNSELIEFSTAGDNHVRPKHALLDKFTAPKSDPIWKRICPPLDWGCRCRIIPGNPNTPKKLNNTEAYNIVKEDVKGTVFENNSAVSKIIFNDKHPYFQNANGKEKQLNWSQYGMDKISKIKTRELEAFQTRELARDEALKSPHESWMNPDKGTTSHVKYYEDKTVIVTVGKDNEVEKVRVISITRESTINQYRKGVLMHRE
;
A
#
# COMPACT_ATOMS: atom_id res chain seq x y z
N MET A 1 2.15 22.53 -2.51
CA MET A 1 1.93 21.07 -2.64
C MET A 1 2.04 20.61 -4.10
N ILE A 2 1.18 21.04 -5.02
CA ILE A 2 1.17 20.54 -6.42
C ILE A 2 2.47 20.81 -7.17
N GLY A 3 3.07 21.99 -7.05
CA GLY A 3 4.38 22.25 -7.66
C GLY A 3 5.49 21.31 -7.15
N GLN A 4 5.42 20.86 -5.89
CA GLN A 4 6.35 19.88 -5.34
C GLN A 4 6.06 18.47 -5.85
N LEU A 5 4.78 18.11 -6.02
CA LEU A 5 4.36 16.82 -6.58
C LEU A 5 4.74 16.71 -8.06
N ASN A 6 4.46 17.74 -8.85
CA ASN A 6 4.84 17.76 -10.26
C ASN A 6 6.35 17.62 -10.39
N ASN A 7 7.15 18.38 -9.64
CA ASN A 7 8.61 18.22 -9.64
C ASN A 7 9.04 16.79 -9.25
N LEU A 8 8.40 16.18 -8.25
CA LEU A 8 8.71 14.82 -7.82
C LEU A 8 8.47 13.76 -8.90
N TYR A 9 7.38 13.89 -9.66
CA TYR A 9 6.94 12.89 -10.65
C TYR A 9 7.31 13.21 -12.11
N SER A 10 7.75 14.43 -12.39
CA SER A 10 8.14 14.88 -13.73
C SER A 10 9.65 14.87 -13.98
N GLN A 11 10.45 14.30 -13.07
CA GLN A 11 11.89 14.22 -13.30
C GLN A 11 12.18 13.30 -14.50
N GLN A 12 13.10 13.76 -15.34
CA GLN A 12 13.57 13.01 -16.49
C GLN A 12 14.77 12.15 -16.08
N CYS A 13 14.82 10.94 -16.62
CA CYS A 13 15.98 10.09 -16.50
C CYS A 13 17.20 10.78 -17.12
N GLU A 14 18.27 10.96 -16.34
CA GLU A 14 19.52 11.59 -16.78
C GLU A 14 20.21 10.83 -17.93
N ILE A 15 19.81 9.59 -18.20
CA ILE A 15 20.40 8.75 -19.25
C ILE A 15 19.55 8.74 -20.53
N CYS A 16 18.26 8.41 -20.44
CA CYS A 16 17.42 8.26 -21.63
C CYS A 16 16.54 9.49 -21.93
N GLY A 17 16.47 10.47 -21.02
CA GLY A 17 15.59 11.64 -21.15
C GLY A 17 14.09 11.35 -20.99
N GLY A 18 13.70 10.07 -20.88
CA GLY A 18 12.32 9.65 -20.62
C GLY A 18 11.84 10.05 -19.23
N THR A 19 10.54 10.21 -19.05
CA THR A 19 9.95 10.49 -17.74
C THR A 19 9.79 9.19 -16.95
N HIS A 20 9.70 9.27 -15.62
CA HIS A 20 9.51 8.06 -14.80
C HIS A 20 8.28 7.23 -15.19
N GLN A 21 7.27 7.85 -15.79
CA GLN A 21 6.04 7.19 -16.25
C GLN A 21 6.28 6.30 -17.47
N ASP A 22 7.23 6.67 -18.33
CA ASP A 22 7.56 5.94 -19.56
C ASP A 22 8.38 4.66 -19.29
N LEU A 23 8.89 4.52 -18.06
CA LEU A 23 9.75 3.42 -17.62
C LEU A 23 9.02 2.38 -16.77
N SER A 24 7.71 2.56 -16.58
CA SER A 24 6.89 1.75 -15.69
C SER A 24 6.42 0.48 -16.39
N ASP A 25 6.70 -0.68 -15.78
CA ASP A 25 6.19 -1.99 -16.21
C ASP A 25 4.73 -2.22 -15.75
N PHE A 26 4.13 -1.25 -15.04
CA PHE A 26 2.69 -1.20 -14.80
C PHE A 26 1.95 -1.20 -16.15
N TYR A 27 1.52 -2.39 -16.58
CA TYR A 27 0.50 -2.50 -17.62
C TYR A 27 -0.69 -1.64 -17.21
N ASP A 28 -1.37 -1.02 -18.18
CA ASP A 28 -2.76 -0.62 -17.99
C ASP A 28 -3.54 -1.92 -17.74
N LEU A 29 -3.49 -2.40 -16.49
CA LEU A 29 -4.43 -3.34 -15.94
C LEU A 29 -5.80 -2.79 -16.35
N GLY A 30 -6.70 -3.65 -16.81
CA GLY A 30 -8.06 -3.28 -17.23
C GLY A 30 -8.88 -2.76 -16.06
N ASP A 31 -8.40 -1.66 -15.50
CA ASP A 31 -8.78 -1.06 -14.25
C ASP A 31 -10.19 -0.52 -14.41
N PRO A 32 -11.04 -0.65 -13.39
CA PRO A 32 -12.35 -0.05 -13.44
C PRO A 32 -12.18 1.45 -13.73
N PRO A 33 -12.99 2.02 -14.64
CA PRO A 33 -12.90 3.43 -14.96
C PRO A 33 -13.13 4.23 -13.67
N LEU A 34 -12.25 5.20 -13.40
CA LEU A 34 -12.39 6.09 -12.24
C LEU A 34 -13.47 7.16 -12.45
N ASP A 35 -14.00 7.27 -13.67
CA ASP A 35 -15.06 8.20 -14.06
C ASP A 35 -16.26 8.25 -13.10
N PRO A 36 -16.82 7.12 -12.61
CA PRO A 36 -17.92 7.16 -11.65
C PRO A 36 -17.52 7.81 -10.32
N ILE A 37 -16.28 7.58 -9.86
CA ILE A 37 -15.73 8.20 -8.65
C ILE A 37 -15.56 9.70 -8.87
N TYR A 38 -15.00 10.11 -10.01
CA TYR A 38 -14.82 11.52 -10.36
C TYR A 38 -16.14 12.27 -10.50
N GLU A 39 -17.15 11.64 -11.10
CA GLU A 39 -18.48 12.21 -11.21
C GLU A 39 -19.13 12.39 -9.83
N GLN A 40 -19.02 11.39 -8.95
CA GLN A 40 -19.52 11.49 -7.58
C GLN A 40 -18.82 12.62 -6.80
N ILE A 41 -17.49 12.70 -6.87
CA ILE A 41 -16.70 13.78 -6.26
C ILE A 41 -17.16 15.15 -6.79
N THR A 42 -17.33 15.28 -8.10
CA THR A 42 -17.79 16.52 -8.74
C THR A 42 -19.15 16.95 -8.17
N ARG A 43 -20.11 16.03 -8.07
CA ARG A 43 -21.45 16.29 -7.51
C ARG A 43 -21.38 16.68 -6.04
N ASP A 44 -20.64 15.94 -5.24
CA ASP A 44 -20.53 16.18 -3.79
C ASP A 44 -19.92 17.55 -3.50
N LEU A 45 -18.83 17.91 -4.18
CA LEU A 45 -18.17 19.21 -3.99
C LEU A 45 -19.06 20.39 -4.40
N LEU A 46 -19.72 20.33 -5.56
CA LEU A 46 -20.61 21.39 -6.03
C LEU A 46 -21.90 21.54 -5.21
N THR A 47 -22.32 20.47 -4.52
CA THR A 47 -23.49 20.49 -3.63
C THR A 47 -23.13 20.81 -2.18
N GLY A 48 -21.85 21.10 -1.89
CA GLY A 48 -21.38 21.44 -0.54
C GLY A 48 -21.21 20.25 0.40
N ARG A 49 -21.29 19.01 -0.10
CA ARG A 49 -20.94 17.81 0.67
C ARG A 49 -19.42 17.63 0.67
N ILE A 50 -18.78 18.16 1.70
CA ILE A 50 -17.32 18.18 1.80
C ILE A 50 -16.82 17.03 2.68
N THR A 51 -16.17 16.03 2.07
CA THR A 51 -15.41 14.99 2.80
C THR A 51 -13.91 15.22 2.64
N PRO A 52 -13.11 15.20 3.72
CA PRO A 52 -11.64 15.32 3.65
C PRO A 52 -10.99 14.29 2.74
N ILE A 53 -11.53 13.07 2.72
CA ILE A 53 -11.13 11.97 1.87
C ILE A 53 -12.38 11.36 1.23
N ASN A 54 -12.33 11.07 -0.08
CA ASN A 54 -13.31 10.22 -0.73
C ASN A 54 -12.94 8.74 -0.50
N ALA A 55 -13.84 7.99 0.15
CA ALA A 55 -13.58 6.60 0.54
C ALA A 55 -13.37 5.67 -0.67
N ALA A 56 -14.14 5.84 -1.76
CA ALA A 56 -13.98 5.03 -2.96
C ALA A 56 -12.62 5.26 -3.62
N LEU A 57 -12.22 6.53 -3.80
CA LEU A 57 -10.91 6.89 -4.34
C LEU A 57 -9.75 6.34 -3.50
N HIS A 58 -9.87 6.43 -2.18
CA HIS A 58 -8.90 5.88 -1.24
C HIS A 58 -8.77 4.37 -1.35
N LEU A 59 -9.89 3.64 -1.27
CA LEU A 59 -9.89 2.17 -1.32
C LEU A 59 -9.38 1.68 -2.67
N GLU A 60 -9.74 2.35 -3.76
CA GLU A 60 -9.27 2.03 -5.11
C GLU A 60 -7.76 2.25 -5.26
N THR A 61 -7.25 3.40 -4.79
CA THR A 61 -5.80 3.67 -4.76
C THR A 61 -5.06 2.60 -3.94
N ALA A 62 -5.60 2.24 -2.78
CA ALA A 62 -5.00 1.22 -1.93
C ALA A 62 -5.05 -0.17 -2.57
N ALA A 63 -6.13 -0.52 -3.26
CA ALA A 63 -6.27 -1.79 -3.97
C ALA A 63 -5.17 -1.95 -5.03
N ARG A 64 -5.02 -0.96 -5.92
CA ARG A 64 -3.99 -0.98 -6.98
C ARG A 64 -2.57 -1.09 -6.41
N LEU A 65 -2.25 -0.30 -5.38
CA LEU A 65 -0.92 -0.38 -4.74
C LEU A 65 -0.70 -1.65 -3.92
N ASN A 66 -1.77 -2.30 -3.43
CA ASN A 66 -1.64 -3.58 -2.73
C ASN A 66 -1.24 -4.71 -3.67
N GLU A 67 -1.54 -4.62 -4.97
CA GLU A 67 -1.07 -5.58 -5.97
C GLU A 67 0.45 -5.50 -6.14
N ALA A 68 1.01 -4.29 -6.15
CA ALA A 68 2.46 -4.08 -6.26
C ALA A 68 3.25 -4.82 -5.17
N ILE A 69 2.70 -4.88 -3.95
CA ILE A 69 3.38 -5.47 -2.80
C ILE A 69 3.06 -6.96 -2.59
N ALA A 70 2.25 -7.57 -3.45
CA ALA A 70 1.89 -8.98 -3.40
C ALA A 70 3.02 -9.88 -3.95
N VAL A 71 4.22 -9.70 -3.40
CA VAL A 71 5.44 -10.43 -3.78
C VAL A 71 5.46 -11.82 -3.13
N LYS A 72 5.96 -12.80 -3.88
CA LYS A 72 6.00 -14.23 -3.47
C LYS A 72 7.41 -14.67 -3.17
N THR A 73 7.58 -15.56 -2.20
CA THR A 73 8.84 -16.21 -1.85
C THR A 73 9.35 -17.08 -2.99
N GLU A 74 10.61 -17.51 -2.90
CA GLU A 74 11.14 -18.55 -3.80
C GLU A 74 10.25 -19.81 -3.80
N LEU A 75 9.57 -20.09 -2.68
CA LEU A 75 8.62 -21.19 -2.52
C LEU A 75 7.19 -20.86 -3.01
N GLY A 76 6.99 -19.67 -3.59
CA GLY A 76 5.70 -19.21 -4.11
C GLY A 76 4.68 -18.79 -3.05
N THR A 77 5.06 -18.71 -1.77
CA THR A 77 4.17 -18.26 -0.69
C THR A 77 4.16 -16.74 -0.59
N PRO A 78 3.08 -16.11 -0.07
CA PRO A 78 3.10 -14.68 0.22
C PRO A 78 4.20 -14.28 1.20
N SER A 79 4.76 -13.09 1.04
CA SER A 79 5.76 -12.53 1.96
C SER A 79 5.19 -12.30 3.36
N SER A 80 5.94 -12.66 4.40
CA SER A 80 5.57 -12.39 5.80
C SER A 80 5.47 -10.90 6.14
N LEU A 81 6.08 -10.03 5.31
CA LEU A 81 6.04 -8.57 5.45
C LEU A 81 4.79 -7.94 4.81
N GLU A 82 4.11 -8.64 3.91
CA GLU A 82 2.96 -8.12 3.15
C GLU A 82 1.89 -7.46 4.06
N PRO A 83 1.47 -8.03 5.21
CA PRO A 83 0.48 -7.38 6.08
C PRO A 83 0.94 -6.03 6.64
N TYR A 84 2.24 -5.86 6.89
CA TYR A 84 2.82 -4.62 7.40
C TYR A 84 2.93 -3.57 6.28
N LEU A 85 3.35 -3.98 5.09
CA LEU A 85 3.42 -3.12 3.91
C LEU A 85 2.02 -2.65 3.48
N LYS A 86 1.01 -3.54 3.53
CA LYS A 86 -0.41 -3.20 3.30
C LYS A 86 -0.91 -2.09 4.22
N ARG A 87 -0.43 -2.05 5.47
CA ARG A 87 -0.77 -0.95 6.39
C ARG A 87 -0.16 0.37 5.92
N ASN A 88 1.09 0.38 5.48
CA ASN A 88 1.73 1.57 4.93
C ASN A 88 1.07 2.05 3.62
N ILE A 89 0.76 1.13 2.69
CA ILE A 89 0.03 1.44 1.46
C ILE A 89 -1.32 2.11 1.76
N TYR A 90 -2.05 1.58 2.74
CA TYR A 90 -3.34 2.16 3.13
C TYR A 90 -3.21 3.60 3.64
N HIS A 91 -2.18 3.89 4.45
CA HIS A 91 -1.92 5.24 4.95
C HIS A 91 -1.47 6.20 3.84
N PHE A 92 -0.58 5.73 2.96
CA PHE A 92 -0.16 6.51 1.81
C PHE A 92 -1.33 6.86 0.90
N SER A 93 -2.19 5.89 0.62
CA SER A 93 -3.39 6.06 -0.19
C SER A 93 -4.35 7.08 0.41
N ALA A 94 -4.48 7.11 1.74
CA ALA A 94 -5.27 8.14 2.42
C ALA A 94 -4.66 9.54 2.27
N ALA A 95 -3.36 9.68 2.52
CA ALA A 95 -2.65 10.95 2.38
C ALA A 95 -2.73 11.48 0.92
N LYS A 96 -2.58 10.58 -0.05
CA LYS A 96 -2.78 10.87 -1.47
C LYS A 96 -4.21 11.32 -1.76
N SER A 97 -5.23 10.60 -1.31
CA SER A 97 -6.64 10.98 -1.51
C SER A 97 -6.99 12.31 -0.86
N PHE A 98 -6.41 12.61 0.31
CA PHE A 98 -6.57 13.92 0.95
C PHE A 98 -5.99 15.05 0.09
N ALA A 99 -4.75 14.89 -0.38
CA ALA A 99 -4.11 15.86 -1.27
C ALA A 99 -4.89 16.04 -2.58
N GLN A 100 -5.42 14.95 -3.14
CA GLN A 100 -6.32 14.98 -4.31
C GLN A 100 -7.59 15.78 -4.03
N MET A 101 -8.29 15.50 -2.93
CA MET A 101 -9.52 16.21 -2.57
C MET A 101 -9.27 17.70 -2.30
N GLN A 102 -8.12 18.07 -1.72
CA GLN A 102 -7.73 19.47 -1.60
C GLN A 102 -7.57 20.12 -2.98
N TYR A 103 -6.84 19.46 -3.89
CA TYR A 103 -6.64 19.98 -5.23
C TYR A 103 -7.94 20.11 -6.03
N TYR A 104 -8.86 19.15 -5.90
CA TYR A 104 -10.18 19.25 -6.53
C TYR A 104 -10.99 20.44 -6.00
N ARG A 105 -10.94 20.71 -4.68
CA ARG A 105 -11.62 21.89 -4.10
C ARG A 105 -11.03 23.20 -4.60
N ASP A 106 -9.71 23.30 -4.62
CA ASP A 106 -9.01 24.50 -5.12
C ASP A 106 -9.37 24.76 -6.60
N GLY A 107 -9.55 23.69 -7.37
CA GLY A 107 -10.00 23.71 -8.76
C GLY A 107 -11.49 24.02 -8.97
N MET A 108 -12.30 24.14 -7.92
CA MET A 108 -13.74 24.39 -8.05
C MET A 108 -14.06 25.84 -8.41
N VAL A 109 -13.17 26.77 -8.05
CA VAL A 109 -13.30 28.19 -8.36
C VAL A 109 -12.49 28.57 -9.61
N ASP A 110 -12.98 29.51 -10.40
CA ASP A 110 -12.23 30.12 -11.49
C ASP A 110 -11.34 31.28 -11.01
N GLU A 111 -10.53 31.82 -11.92
CA GLU A 111 -9.63 32.94 -11.65
C GLU A 111 -10.34 34.23 -11.17
N LYS A 112 -11.65 34.33 -11.44
CA LYS A 112 -12.50 35.46 -11.03
C LYS A 112 -13.23 35.18 -9.72
N GLY A 113 -13.01 34.03 -9.09
CA GLY A 113 -13.65 33.61 -7.84
C GLY A 113 -15.05 33.02 -8.00
N ASN A 114 -15.52 32.74 -9.22
CA ASN A 114 -16.81 32.11 -9.44
C ASN A 114 -16.71 30.59 -9.35
N ILE A 115 -17.77 29.94 -8.85
CA ILE A 115 -17.88 28.48 -8.87
C ILE A 115 -18.05 28.02 -10.33
N LYS A 116 -17.22 27.06 -10.77
CA LYS A 116 -17.28 26.49 -12.11
C LYS A 116 -18.60 25.75 -12.34
N SER A 117 -19.07 25.73 -13.59
CA SER A 117 -20.20 24.89 -13.99
C SER A 117 -19.89 23.40 -13.77
N PHE A 118 -20.93 22.57 -13.64
CA PHE A 118 -20.76 21.12 -13.49
C PHE A 118 -19.87 20.51 -14.59
N GLN A 119 -20.10 20.86 -15.86
CA GLN A 119 -19.34 20.31 -16.98
C GLN A 119 -17.86 20.73 -16.95
N THR A 120 -17.59 22.01 -16.69
CA THR A 120 -16.22 22.53 -16.60
C THR A 120 -15.47 21.91 -15.43
N PHE A 121 -16.13 21.78 -14.27
CA PHE A 121 -15.51 21.21 -13.08
C PHE A 121 -15.31 19.70 -13.20
N ARG A 122 -16.27 18.97 -13.78
CA ARG A 122 -16.13 17.53 -14.08
C ARG A 122 -14.90 17.27 -14.94
N LYS A 123 -14.70 18.06 -16.00
CA LYS A 123 -13.49 17.94 -16.84
C LYS A 123 -12.23 18.21 -16.03
N TRP A 124 -12.23 19.26 -15.21
CA TRP A 124 -11.08 19.57 -14.35
C TRP A 124 -10.74 18.43 -13.38
N VAL A 125 -11.74 17.84 -12.73
CA VAL A 125 -11.57 16.70 -11.83
C VAL A 125 -11.03 15.49 -12.59
N ALA A 126 -11.51 15.21 -13.80
CA ALA A 126 -11.01 14.11 -14.63
C ALA A 126 -9.53 14.33 -15.05
N ASP A 127 -9.19 15.50 -15.59
CA ASP A 127 -7.82 15.83 -16.03
C ASP A 127 -6.83 15.78 -14.83
N ALA A 128 -7.25 16.28 -13.67
CA ALA A 128 -6.49 16.16 -12.44
C ALA A 128 -6.42 14.70 -11.93
N GLY A 129 -7.52 13.96 -12.08
CA GLY A 129 -7.63 12.55 -11.74
C GLY A 129 -6.62 11.69 -12.50
N GLU A 130 -6.47 11.91 -13.81
CA GLU A 130 -5.48 11.26 -14.67
C GLU A 130 -4.04 11.51 -14.18
N MET A 131 -3.73 12.77 -13.82
CA MET A 131 -2.42 13.12 -13.25
C MET A 131 -2.11 12.30 -11.99
N PHE A 132 -3.05 12.23 -11.04
CA PHE A 132 -2.82 11.54 -9.79
C PHE A 132 -2.89 10.01 -9.91
N ASN A 133 -3.93 9.50 -10.57
CA ASN A 133 -4.33 8.10 -10.47
C ASN A 133 -3.87 7.25 -11.64
N GLU A 134 -3.29 7.86 -12.67
CA GLU A 134 -2.60 7.13 -13.73
C GLU A 134 -1.11 7.47 -13.68
N ARG A 135 -0.78 8.73 -13.95
CA ARG A 135 0.62 9.17 -14.12
C ARG A 135 1.46 9.03 -12.85
N HIS A 136 1.04 9.64 -11.73
CA HIS A 136 1.77 9.46 -10.47
C HIS A 136 1.64 8.03 -9.94
N LEU A 137 0.48 7.40 -10.10
CA LEU A 137 0.23 6.07 -9.56
C LEU A 137 1.13 4.99 -10.19
N LYS A 138 1.43 5.07 -11.48
CA LYS A 138 2.40 4.18 -12.16
C LYS A 138 3.76 4.19 -11.47
N VAL A 139 4.29 5.39 -11.24
CA VAL A 139 5.60 5.58 -10.57
C VAL A 139 5.57 5.12 -9.10
N GLU A 140 4.46 5.39 -8.41
CA GLU A 140 4.25 4.92 -7.02
C GLU A 140 4.14 3.39 -6.95
N TYR A 141 3.48 2.75 -7.92
CA TYR A 141 3.34 1.30 -8.02
C TYR A 141 4.71 0.64 -8.15
N ASP A 142 5.55 1.10 -9.08
CA ASP A 142 6.89 0.55 -9.28
C ASP A 142 7.77 0.70 -8.04
N MET A 143 7.67 1.84 -7.34
CA MET A 143 8.38 2.05 -6.08
C MET A 143 7.88 1.08 -5.01
N ALA A 144 6.57 0.87 -4.91
CA ALA A 144 6.00 -0.07 -3.96
C ALA A 144 6.44 -1.51 -4.25
N HIS A 145 6.42 -1.91 -5.52
CA HIS A 145 6.88 -3.23 -5.96
C HIS A 145 8.36 -3.45 -5.66
N SER A 146 9.21 -2.52 -6.10
CA SER A 146 10.67 -2.59 -5.87
C SER A 146 11.00 -2.62 -4.38
N SER A 147 10.31 -1.81 -3.57
CA SER A 147 10.51 -1.81 -2.12
C SER A 147 10.05 -3.11 -1.45
N ALA A 148 8.98 -3.75 -1.95
CA ALA A 148 8.52 -5.04 -1.45
C ALA A 148 9.50 -6.17 -1.82
N LEU A 149 10.04 -6.16 -3.05
CA LEU A 149 11.08 -7.10 -3.47
C LEU A 149 12.35 -6.97 -2.62
N MET A 150 12.78 -5.75 -2.29
CA MET A 150 13.95 -5.54 -1.43
C MET A 150 13.68 -5.99 0.01
N ALA A 151 12.47 -5.72 0.51
CA ALA A 151 12.06 -6.17 1.83
C ALA A 151 12.09 -7.70 1.94
N GLN A 152 11.59 -8.37 0.91
CA GLN A 152 11.62 -9.81 0.81
C GLN A 152 13.04 -10.38 0.67
N ALA A 153 13.82 -9.86 -0.28
CA ALA A 153 15.20 -10.30 -0.49
C ALA A 153 16.01 -10.18 0.81
N TRP A 154 15.79 -9.12 1.59
CA TRP A 154 16.42 -8.96 2.90
C TRP A 154 16.04 -10.06 3.90
N GLU A 155 14.76 -10.43 4.00
CA GLU A 155 14.27 -11.47 4.94
C GLU A 155 14.77 -12.86 4.55
N GLU A 156 14.77 -13.19 3.26
CA GLU A 156 15.20 -14.49 2.75
C GLU A 156 16.74 -14.64 2.72
N MET A 157 17.46 -13.52 2.74
CA MET A 157 18.91 -13.52 2.67
C MET A 157 19.57 -14.10 3.92
N ASN A 158 20.08 -15.32 3.77
CA ASN A 158 20.94 -16.01 4.72
C ASN A 158 22.43 -15.65 4.48
N SER A 159 22.80 -14.40 4.79
CA SER A 159 24.17 -13.92 4.69
C SER A 159 24.44 -12.82 5.73
N GLU A 160 25.62 -12.88 6.35
CA GLU A 160 26.12 -11.83 7.25
C GLU A 160 26.62 -10.60 6.50
N LEU A 161 26.91 -10.74 5.21
CA LEU A 161 27.30 -9.65 4.32
C LEU A 161 26.20 -9.40 3.29
N ILE A 162 25.97 -8.14 2.97
CA ILE A 162 25.10 -7.72 1.87
C ILE A 162 25.97 -6.99 0.85
N GLU A 163 25.72 -7.25 -0.44
CA GLU A 163 26.31 -6.52 -1.55
C GLU A 163 25.22 -5.74 -2.30
N PHE A 164 25.50 -4.48 -2.60
CA PHE A 164 24.71 -3.65 -3.49
C PHE A 164 25.03 -4.03 -4.94
N SER A 165 24.01 -4.40 -5.71
CA SER A 165 24.15 -4.86 -7.08
C SER A 165 23.22 -4.07 -8.00
N THR A 166 23.75 -3.56 -9.10
CA THR A 166 22.95 -2.89 -10.13
C THR A 166 22.45 -3.89 -11.18
N ALA A 167 21.48 -3.49 -12.01
CA ALA A 167 21.07 -4.28 -13.17
C ALA A 167 22.21 -4.44 -14.21
N GLY A 168 23.21 -3.56 -14.19
CA GLY A 168 24.37 -3.60 -15.10
C GLY A 168 24.10 -3.14 -16.53
N ASP A 169 22.91 -2.59 -16.82
CA ASP A 169 22.56 -2.07 -18.14
C ASP A 169 22.68 -0.55 -18.26
N ASN A 170 22.42 -0.04 -19.46
CA ASN A 170 22.54 1.37 -19.81
C ASN A 170 21.44 2.27 -19.20
N HIS A 171 20.49 1.73 -18.42
CA HIS A 171 19.50 2.53 -17.69
C HIS A 171 19.87 2.69 -16.20
N VAL A 172 20.96 2.07 -15.75
CA VAL A 172 21.50 2.28 -14.39
C VAL A 172 22.11 3.68 -14.31
N ARG A 173 21.55 4.53 -13.44
CA ARG A 173 22.07 5.88 -13.17
C ARG A 173 23.57 5.86 -12.87
N PRO A 174 24.38 6.81 -13.37
CA PRO A 174 25.83 6.77 -13.18
C PRO A 174 26.24 6.74 -11.70
N LYS A 175 25.55 7.51 -10.84
CA LYS A 175 25.77 7.48 -9.38
C LYS A 175 25.54 6.09 -8.79
N HIS A 176 24.51 5.37 -9.23
CA HIS A 176 24.23 4.01 -8.73
C HIS A 176 25.24 2.99 -9.22
N ALA A 177 25.76 3.14 -10.45
CA ALA A 177 26.81 2.28 -10.99
C ALA A 177 28.11 2.34 -10.16
N LEU A 178 28.39 3.48 -9.51
CA LEU A 178 29.53 3.62 -8.60
C LEU A 178 29.36 2.80 -7.30
N LEU A 179 28.12 2.49 -6.91
CA LEU A 179 27.82 1.64 -5.74
C LEU A 179 27.86 0.14 -6.05
N ASP A 180 28.01 -0.25 -7.32
CA ASP A 180 28.04 -1.67 -7.70
C ASP A 180 29.19 -2.39 -6.98
N LYS A 181 28.84 -3.49 -6.31
CA LYS A 181 29.73 -4.30 -5.45
C LYS A 181 30.13 -3.62 -4.14
N PHE A 182 29.43 -2.57 -3.71
CA PHE A 182 29.57 -2.09 -2.33
C PHE A 182 29.07 -3.17 -1.38
N THR A 183 29.94 -3.65 -0.48
CA THR A 183 29.64 -4.75 0.44
C THR A 183 29.86 -4.32 1.89
N ALA A 184 28.86 -4.55 2.73
CA ALA A 184 28.90 -4.24 4.16
C ALA A 184 28.14 -5.31 4.98
N PRO A 185 28.45 -5.47 6.28
CA PRO A 185 27.69 -6.36 7.15
C PRO A 185 26.19 -6.05 7.12
N LYS A 186 25.33 -7.08 7.17
CA LYS A 186 23.86 -6.93 7.22
C LYS A 186 23.40 -6.08 8.40
N SER A 187 24.14 -6.11 9.51
CA SER A 187 23.90 -5.31 10.71
C SER A 187 24.36 -3.84 10.60
N ASP A 188 25.06 -3.47 9.53
CA ASP A 188 25.61 -2.12 9.38
C ASP A 188 24.50 -1.09 9.13
N PRO A 189 24.48 0.05 9.85
CA PRO A 189 23.45 1.08 9.70
C PRO A 189 23.43 1.74 8.31
N ILE A 190 24.48 1.59 7.49
CA ILE A 190 24.50 2.10 6.11
C ILE A 190 23.29 1.63 5.30
N TRP A 191 22.85 0.39 5.53
CA TRP A 191 21.70 -0.21 4.84
C TRP A 191 20.38 0.48 5.16
N LYS A 192 20.28 1.32 6.19
CA LYS A 192 19.08 2.15 6.43
C LYS A 192 18.99 3.34 5.46
N ARG A 193 20.05 3.60 4.67
CA ARG A 193 20.23 4.81 3.88
C ARG A 193 20.47 4.55 2.40
N ILE A 194 21.00 3.37 2.07
CA ILE A 194 21.35 3.00 0.68
C ILE A 194 20.74 1.66 0.24
N CYS A 195 19.79 1.09 1.00
CA CYS A 195 19.03 -0.04 0.49
C CYS A 195 18.13 0.45 -0.66
N PRO A 196 18.13 -0.19 -1.84
CA PRO A 196 17.24 0.19 -2.93
C PRO A 196 15.75 0.16 -2.50
N PRO A 197 14.87 0.92 -3.18
CA PRO A 197 15.16 1.85 -4.28
C PRO A 197 15.78 3.18 -3.80
N LEU A 198 16.75 3.69 -4.57
CA LEU A 198 17.45 4.96 -4.28
C LEU A 198 16.91 6.16 -5.07
N ASP A 199 16.01 5.92 -6.01
CA ASP A 199 15.29 6.92 -6.79
C ASP A 199 14.09 6.24 -7.47
N TRP A 200 13.21 7.00 -8.13
CA TRP A 200 12.10 6.48 -8.93
C TRP A 200 12.59 5.59 -10.07
N GLY A 201 11.97 4.43 -10.30
CA GLY A 201 12.44 3.47 -11.30
C GLY A 201 13.86 2.94 -11.05
N CYS A 202 14.27 2.85 -9.78
CA CYS A 202 15.58 2.27 -9.42
C CYS A 202 15.59 0.76 -9.70
N ARG A 203 16.57 0.31 -10.50
CA ARG A 203 16.75 -1.09 -10.91
C ARG A 203 17.91 -1.77 -10.17
N CYS A 204 18.24 -1.27 -8.99
CA CYS A 204 19.28 -1.82 -8.13
C CYS A 204 18.67 -2.78 -7.12
N ARG A 205 19.48 -3.72 -6.63
CA ARG A 205 19.08 -4.75 -5.68
C ARG A 205 20.15 -5.00 -4.63
N ILE A 206 19.76 -5.69 -3.57
CA ILE A 206 20.68 -6.30 -2.62
C ILE A 206 20.82 -7.79 -2.93
N ILE A 207 22.03 -8.33 -2.78
CA ILE A 207 22.32 -9.75 -2.92
C ILE A 207 23.23 -10.22 -1.76
N PRO A 208 23.34 -11.54 -1.51
CA PRO A 208 24.31 -12.06 -0.56
C PRO A 208 25.73 -11.59 -0.90
N GLY A 209 26.40 -10.96 0.06
CA GLY A 209 27.74 -10.41 -0.14
C GLY A 209 28.82 -11.48 -0.21
N ASN A 210 29.79 -11.30 -1.09
CA ASN A 210 30.98 -12.14 -1.16
C ASN A 210 32.09 -11.56 -0.27
N PRO A 211 32.65 -12.32 0.70
CA PRO A 211 33.72 -11.83 1.58
C PRO A 211 35.00 -11.45 0.82
N ASN A 212 35.17 -11.93 -0.42
CA ASN A 212 36.30 -11.61 -1.28
C ASN A 212 36.04 -10.40 -2.20
N THR A 213 34.85 -9.78 -2.15
CA THR A 213 34.58 -8.56 -2.93
C THR A 213 35.54 -7.46 -2.48
N PRO A 214 36.35 -6.89 -3.41
CA PRO A 214 37.29 -5.84 -3.05
C PRO A 214 36.57 -4.62 -2.47
N LYS A 215 36.97 -4.18 -1.27
CA LYS A 215 36.43 -2.97 -0.64
C LYS A 215 36.91 -1.73 -1.39
N LYS A 216 36.11 -1.27 -2.35
CA LYS A 216 36.38 -0.06 -3.15
C LYS A 216 35.92 1.23 -2.46
N LEU A 217 34.88 1.15 -1.64
CA LEU A 217 34.26 2.28 -0.96
C LEU A 217 34.04 1.92 0.52
N ASN A 218 34.24 2.89 1.40
CA ASN A 218 33.74 2.82 2.76
C ASN A 218 32.29 3.36 2.85
N ASN A 219 31.62 3.16 4.00
CA ASN A 219 30.23 3.54 4.19
C ASN A 219 29.96 5.04 3.95
N THR A 220 30.91 5.91 4.31
CA THR A 220 30.77 7.37 4.14
C THR A 220 30.85 7.74 2.67
N GLU A 221 31.79 7.16 1.93
CA GLU A 221 31.94 7.36 0.49
C GLU A 221 30.70 6.86 -0.25
N ALA A 222 30.24 5.64 0.06
CA ALA A 222 29.04 5.05 -0.53
C ALA A 222 27.80 5.93 -0.30
N TYR A 223 27.56 6.39 0.94
CA TYR A 223 26.43 7.28 1.20
C TYR A 223 26.57 8.63 0.46
N ASN A 224 27.77 9.22 0.43
CA ASN A 224 27.98 10.53 -0.18
C ASN A 224 27.69 10.53 -1.69
N ILE A 225 27.88 9.41 -2.39
CA ILE A 225 27.58 9.29 -3.83
C ILE A 225 26.09 9.57 -4.13
N VAL A 226 25.19 9.07 -3.28
CA VAL A 226 23.72 9.17 -3.49
C VAL A 226 23.03 10.15 -2.55
N LYS A 227 23.79 10.80 -1.66
CA LYS A 227 23.28 11.65 -0.59
C LYS A 227 22.34 12.74 -1.07
N GLU A 228 22.66 13.37 -2.20
CA GLU A 228 21.83 14.45 -2.75
C GLU A 228 20.45 13.96 -3.21
N ASP A 229 20.37 12.70 -3.66
CA ASP A 229 19.16 12.09 -4.21
C ASP A 229 18.30 11.46 -3.09
N VAL A 230 18.95 10.87 -2.07
CA VAL A 230 18.24 10.13 -1.01
C VAL A 230 17.96 10.96 0.25
N LYS A 231 18.84 11.90 0.61
CA LYS A 231 18.78 12.54 1.93
C LYS A 231 17.50 13.36 2.08
N GLY A 232 16.73 13.06 3.12
CA GLY A 232 15.48 13.78 3.37
C GLY A 232 14.37 13.48 2.36
N THR A 233 14.54 12.48 1.50
CA THR A 233 13.50 11.95 0.59
C THR A 233 13.02 10.59 1.05
N VAL A 234 11.98 10.06 0.39
CA VAL A 234 11.43 8.73 0.66
C VAL A 234 12.46 7.61 0.50
N PHE A 235 13.52 7.84 -0.29
CA PHE A 235 14.54 6.85 -0.64
C PHE A 235 15.59 6.60 0.45
N GLU A 236 15.81 7.54 1.37
CA GLU A 236 16.64 7.26 2.56
C GLU A 236 15.82 6.44 3.57
N ASN A 237 15.70 5.15 3.25
CA ASN A 237 14.88 4.17 3.95
C ASN A 237 15.40 2.74 3.67
N ASN A 238 14.92 1.78 4.47
CA ASN A 238 15.02 0.35 4.19
C ASN A 238 13.69 -0.29 4.59
N SER A 239 12.89 -0.67 3.59
CA SER A 239 11.53 -1.19 3.76
C SER A 239 11.49 -2.50 4.54
N ALA A 240 12.54 -3.33 4.50
CA ALA A 240 12.65 -4.55 5.30
C ALA A 240 12.67 -4.22 6.80
N VAL A 241 13.47 -3.23 7.17
CA VAL A 241 13.70 -2.84 8.57
C VAL A 241 12.58 -1.94 9.09
N SER A 242 12.18 -0.94 8.30
CA SER A 242 11.18 0.05 8.71
C SER A 242 9.75 -0.46 8.56
N LYS A 243 9.52 -1.44 7.67
CA LYS A 243 8.19 -1.92 7.26
C LYS A 243 7.33 -0.81 6.65
N ILE A 244 7.99 0.22 6.10
CA ILE A 244 7.41 1.42 5.51
C ILE A 244 8.01 1.56 4.10
N ILE A 245 7.16 1.75 3.09
CA ILE A 245 7.56 2.05 1.71
C ILE A 245 7.58 3.57 1.56
N PHE A 246 6.42 4.20 1.71
CA PHE A 246 6.26 5.65 1.67
C PHE A 246 6.30 6.21 3.09
N ASN A 247 7.38 6.91 3.42
CA ASN A 247 7.56 7.56 4.72
C ASN A 247 7.10 9.02 4.72
N ASP A 248 7.14 9.66 5.89
CA ASP A 248 6.69 11.04 6.14
C ASP A 248 7.44 12.13 5.34
N LYS A 249 8.46 11.75 4.58
CA LYS A 249 9.16 12.66 3.66
C LYS A 249 8.43 12.81 2.32
N HIS A 250 7.47 11.92 2.00
CA HIS A 250 6.66 12.05 0.79
C HIS A 250 5.76 13.31 0.86
N PRO A 251 5.63 14.13 -0.20
CA PRO A 251 4.85 15.37 -0.14
C PRO A 251 3.35 15.21 0.18
N TYR A 252 2.77 14.03 -0.06
CA TYR A 252 1.39 13.75 0.37
C TYR A 252 1.21 13.74 1.90
N PHE A 253 2.25 13.43 2.68
CA PHE A 253 2.19 13.46 4.15
C PHE A 253 2.37 14.87 4.73
N GLN A 254 1.82 15.88 4.04
CA GLN A 254 1.77 17.27 4.49
C GLN A 254 0.31 17.71 4.58
N ASN A 255 -0.10 18.26 5.72
CA ASN A 255 -1.44 18.83 5.92
C ASN A 255 -1.34 20.33 6.29
N ALA A 256 -2.49 20.97 6.51
CA ALA A 256 -2.58 22.39 6.87
C ALA A 256 -1.85 22.78 8.17
N ASN A 257 -1.44 21.81 9.00
CA ASN A 257 -0.78 22.01 10.29
C ASN A 257 0.71 21.59 10.28
N GLY A 258 1.27 21.18 9.13
CA GLY A 258 2.70 20.84 8.97
C GLY A 258 2.98 19.40 8.52
N LYS A 259 4.22 18.93 8.75
CA LYS A 259 4.67 17.54 8.49
C LYS A 259 4.31 16.64 9.67
N GLU A 260 3.45 15.65 9.43
CA GLU A 260 3.03 14.70 10.46
C GLU A 260 3.99 13.51 10.53
N LYS A 261 4.71 13.37 11.66
CA LYS A 261 5.71 12.30 11.86
C LYS A 261 5.11 10.95 12.26
N GLN A 262 3.80 10.89 12.51
CA GLN A 262 3.11 9.73 13.07
C GLN A 262 1.72 9.63 12.43
N LEU A 263 1.50 8.60 11.62
CA LEU A 263 0.27 8.39 10.86
C LEU A 263 -0.87 7.95 11.77
N ASN A 264 -1.71 8.88 12.22
CA ASN A 264 -2.96 8.54 12.90
C ASN A 264 -4.20 8.85 12.04
N TRP A 265 -5.22 8.01 12.18
CA TRP A 265 -6.42 7.96 11.35
C TRP A 265 -7.27 9.23 11.43
N SER A 266 -7.39 9.79 12.64
CA SER A 266 -8.17 11.00 12.92
C SER A 266 -7.66 12.24 12.19
N GLN A 267 -6.38 12.29 11.82
CA GLN A 267 -5.76 13.49 11.22
C GLN A 267 -6.21 13.80 9.80
N TYR A 268 -6.70 12.81 9.06
CA TYR A 268 -7.17 13.00 7.68
C TYR A 268 -8.71 13.03 7.60
N GLY A 269 -9.39 13.30 8.73
CA GLY A 269 -10.85 13.27 8.81
C GLY A 269 -11.45 11.89 8.57
N MET A 270 -10.64 10.84 8.73
CA MET A 270 -11.07 9.45 8.64
C MET A 270 -11.41 8.94 10.03
N ASP A 271 -12.52 8.22 10.11
CA ASP A 271 -12.83 7.39 11.26
C ASP A 271 -11.66 6.42 11.56
N LYS A 272 -11.47 6.04 12.84
CA LYS A 272 -10.37 5.13 13.25
C LYS A 272 -10.34 3.86 12.37
N ILE A 273 -9.17 3.22 12.21
CA ILE A 273 -9.08 1.94 11.47
C ILE A 273 -10.09 0.88 11.95
N SER A 274 -10.52 0.95 13.22
CA SER A 274 -11.56 0.11 13.80
C SER A 274 -12.94 0.26 13.14
N LYS A 275 -13.19 1.39 12.48
CA LYS A 275 -14.39 1.70 11.70
C LYS A 275 -14.17 1.55 10.19
N ILE A 276 -12.92 1.62 9.71
CA ILE A 276 -12.58 1.59 8.28
C ILE A 276 -12.11 0.20 7.80
N LYS A 277 -11.48 -0.60 8.66
CA LYS A 277 -11.05 -1.98 8.35
C LYS A 277 -11.98 -3.07 8.86
N THR A 278 -13.03 -2.72 9.56
CA THR A 278 -14.04 -3.66 9.99
C THR A 278 -15.32 -2.86 10.14
N ARG A 279 -16.41 -3.32 9.54
CA ARG A 279 -17.74 -3.01 10.03
C ARG A 279 -17.68 -3.10 11.56
N GLU A 280 -18.21 -2.11 12.28
CA GLU A 280 -18.32 -2.20 13.74
C GLU A 280 -18.93 -3.56 14.04
N LEU A 281 -18.12 -4.46 14.61
CA LEU A 281 -18.61 -5.78 14.96
C LEU A 281 -19.65 -5.54 16.05
N GLU A 282 -20.81 -6.13 15.89
CA GLU A 282 -21.90 -5.93 16.85
C GLU A 282 -21.45 -6.45 18.23
N ALA A 283 -21.97 -5.88 19.31
CA ALA A 283 -21.81 -6.45 20.63
C ALA A 283 -22.52 -7.80 20.67
N PHE A 284 -21.85 -8.85 21.16
CA PHE A 284 -22.49 -10.15 21.31
C PHE A 284 -23.64 -10.05 22.32
N GLN A 285 -24.86 -10.42 21.90
CA GLN A 285 -26.02 -10.43 22.77
C GLN A 285 -26.28 -11.83 23.34
N THR A 286 -26.83 -12.73 22.52
CA THR A 286 -27.17 -14.11 22.92
C THR A 286 -26.67 -15.11 21.90
N ARG A 287 -26.53 -16.36 22.33
CA ARG A 287 -26.07 -17.45 21.47
C ARG A 287 -27.05 -17.76 20.35
N GLU A 288 -28.34 -17.63 20.62
CA GLU A 288 -29.43 -17.91 19.70
C GLU A 288 -29.49 -16.85 18.60
N LEU A 289 -29.45 -15.57 18.97
CA LEU A 289 -29.40 -14.47 17.99
C LEU A 289 -28.15 -14.59 17.12
N ALA A 290 -26.99 -14.83 17.73
CA ALA A 290 -25.74 -14.92 16.99
C ALA A 290 -25.65 -16.15 16.08
N ARG A 291 -26.33 -17.25 16.42
CA ARG A 291 -26.50 -18.40 15.52
C ARG A 291 -27.27 -17.98 14.28
N ASP A 292 -28.43 -17.35 14.46
CA ASP A 292 -29.33 -17.00 13.37
C ASP A 292 -28.71 -15.96 12.45
N GLU A 293 -27.99 -15.00 13.03
CA GLU A 293 -27.22 -14.02 12.30
C GLU A 293 -26.02 -14.62 11.56
N ALA A 294 -25.30 -15.57 12.15
CA ALA A 294 -24.22 -16.25 11.44
C ALA A 294 -24.73 -17.04 10.23
N LEU A 295 -25.96 -17.56 10.27
CA LEU A 295 -26.59 -18.22 9.12
C LEU A 295 -27.09 -17.22 8.06
N LYS A 296 -27.59 -16.06 8.49
CA LYS A 296 -28.20 -15.05 7.61
C LYS A 296 -27.17 -14.09 6.98
N SER A 297 -26.19 -13.66 7.74
CA SER A 297 -25.15 -12.69 7.37
C SER A 297 -23.78 -13.03 7.98
N PRO A 298 -23.16 -14.15 7.57
CA PRO A 298 -21.81 -14.50 8.03
C PRO A 298 -20.74 -13.56 7.47
N HIS A 299 -19.68 -13.33 8.26
CA HIS A 299 -18.48 -12.66 7.75
C HIS A 299 -17.60 -13.60 6.92
N GLU A 300 -17.62 -14.90 7.23
CA GLU A 300 -16.97 -15.94 6.43
C GLU A 300 -17.83 -17.20 6.36
N SER A 301 -17.79 -17.92 5.24
CA SER A 301 -18.37 -19.27 5.12
C SER A 301 -17.37 -20.22 4.48
N TRP A 302 -17.17 -21.38 5.12
CA TRP A 302 -16.17 -22.37 4.71
C TRP A 302 -16.82 -23.73 4.52
N MET A 303 -16.75 -24.27 3.30
CA MET A 303 -17.28 -25.59 2.98
C MET A 303 -16.18 -26.65 3.10
N ASN A 304 -16.42 -27.65 3.94
CA ASN A 304 -15.58 -28.84 4.07
C ASN A 304 -16.15 -29.96 3.17
N PRO A 305 -15.53 -30.24 2.00
CA PRO A 305 -16.05 -31.24 1.07
C PRO A 305 -15.98 -32.67 1.63
N ASP A 306 -14.96 -32.98 2.44
CA ASP A 306 -14.77 -34.32 3.00
C ASP A 306 -15.88 -34.72 3.97
N LYS A 307 -16.36 -33.75 4.75
CA LYS A 307 -17.45 -33.94 5.72
C LYS A 307 -18.82 -33.55 5.16
N GLY A 308 -18.86 -32.83 4.05
CA GLY A 308 -20.08 -32.25 3.49
C GLY A 308 -20.74 -31.25 4.43
N THR A 309 -19.95 -30.47 5.16
CA THR A 309 -20.45 -29.46 6.09
C THR A 309 -19.98 -28.07 5.71
N THR A 310 -20.76 -27.05 6.06
CA THR A 310 -20.38 -25.64 5.88
C THR A 310 -20.31 -24.96 7.23
N SER A 311 -19.20 -24.26 7.52
CA SER A 311 -19.01 -23.48 8.74
C SER A 311 -19.16 -21.99 8.44
N HIS A 312 -20.21 -21.39 8.98
CA HIS A 312 -20.48 -19.96 8.92
C HIS A 312 -19.89 -19.27 10.15
N VAL A 313 -19.03 -18.28 9.94
CA VAL A 313 -18.29 -17.56 10.98
C VAL A 313 -18.79 -16.12 11.05
N LYS A 314 -19.24 -15.70 12.23
CA LYS A 314 -19.59 -14.32 12.53
C LYS A 314 -18.74 -13.79 13.69
N TYR A 315 -18.09 -12.65 13.46
CA TYR A 315 -17.30 -11.95 14.46
C TYR A 315 -18.19 -10.93 15.19
N TYR A 316 -17.99 -10.83 16.50
CA TYR A 316 -18.56 -9.83 17.41
C TYR A 316 -17.40 -9.15 18.15
N GLU A 317 -17.66 -8.05 18.85
CA GLU A 317 -16.61 -7.29 19.56
C GLU A 317 -15.73 -8.18 20.45
N ASP A 318 -16.35 -9.08 21.23
CA ASP A 318 -15.68 -9.90 22.23
C ASP A 318 -15.79 -11.42 21.99
N LYS A 319 -16.48 -11.84 20.92
CA LYS A 319 -16.73 -13.26 20.61
C LYS A 319 -16.64 -13.56 19.11
N THR A 320 -16.43 -14.84 18.81
CA THR A 320 -16.62 -15.41 17.48
C THR A 320 -17.64 -16.52 17.58
N VAL A 321 -18.66 -16.47 16.71
CA VAL A 321 -19.68 -17.50 16.60
C VAL A 321 -19.47 -18.28 15.32
N ILE A 322 -19.47 -19.61 15.45
CA ILE A 322 -19.28 -20.55 14.35
C ILE A 322 -20.48 -21.49 14.34
N VAL A 323 -21.21 -21.48 13.23
CA VAL A 323 -22.34 -22.37 12.99
C VAL A 323 -21.96 -23.35 11.89
N THR A 324 -21.93 -24.64 12.21
CA THR A 324 -21.69 -25.71 11.24
C THR A 324 -23.03 -26.31 10.83
N VAL A 325 -23.31 -26.29 9.53
CA VAL A 325 -24.48 -26.92 8.91
C VAL A 325 -24.08 -28.18 8.14
N GLY A 326 -24.92 -29.20 8.21
CA GLY A 326 -24.77 -30.48 7.50
C GLY A 326 -25.31 -30.43 6.07
N LYS A 327 -25.28 -31.59 5.40
CA LYS A 327 -25.75 -31.75 4.00
C LYS A 327 -27.23 -31.42 3.80
N ASP A 328 -28.04 -31.57 4.84
CA ASP A 328 -29.48 -31.31 4.82
C ASP A 328 -29.84 -29.88 5.24
N ASN A 329 -28.85 -28.97 5.27
CA ASN A 329 -28.96 -27.60 5.79
C ASN A 329 -29.39 -27.49 7.26
N GLU A 330 -29.38 -28.59 8.01
CA GLU A 330 -29.59 -28.56 9.45
C GLU A 330 -28.35 -28.11 10.21
N VAL A 331 -28.57 -27.36 11.29
CA VAL A 331 -27.50 -26.90 12.18
C VAL A 331 -27.00 -28.06 13.03
N GLU A 332 -25.84 -28.59 12.70
CA GLU A 332 -25.20 -29.66 13.46
C GLU A 332 -24.53 -29.14 14.74
N LYS A 333 -23.97 -27.91 14.68
CA LYS A 333 -23.15 -27.39 15.77
C LYS A 333 -23.12 -25.87 15.80
N VAL A 334 -23.21 -25.30 17.00
CA VAL A 334 -22.94 -23.88 17.26
C VAL A 334 -21.88 -23.74 18.35
N ARG A 335 -20.82 -23.00 18.05
CA ARG A 335 -19.71 -22.70 18.95
C ARG A 335 -19.60 -21.19 19.13
N VAL A 336 -19.47 -20.77 20.38
CA VAL A 336 -19.20 -19.38 20.76
C VAL A 336 -17.86 -19.38 21.47
N ILE A 337 -16.92 -18.57 21.00
CA ILE A 337 -15.53 -18.54 21.46
C ILE A 337 -15.23 -17.09 21.87
N SER A 338 -14.69 -16.87 23.07
CA SER A 338 -14.21 -15.54 23.51
C SER A 338 -12.95 -15.13 22.75
N ILE A 339 -12.66 -13.83 22.59
CA ILE A 339 -11.44 -13.33 21.91
C ILE A 339 -10.20 -14.13 22.36
N THR A 340 -9.67 -15.01 21.50
CA THR A 340 -8.23 -15.33 21.39
C THR A 340 -7.89 -16.32 20.27
N ARG A 341 -6.79 -15.98 19.59
CA ARG A 341 -5.85 -16.78 18.76
C ARG A 341 -6.45 -17.53 17.56
N GLU A 342 -6.03 -17.08 16.38
CA GLU A 342 -6.31 -17.60 15.04
C GLU A 342 -6.24 -19.14 14.91
N SER A 343 -5.36 -19.78 15.68
CA SER A 343 -5.24 -21.24 15.77
C SER A 343 -6.55 -21.97 16.10
N THR A 344 -7.41 -21.39 16.93
CA THR A 344 -8.67 -22.03 17.37
C THR A 344 -9.75 -21.98 16.30
N ILE A 345 -9.74 -20.92 15.47
CA ILE A 345 -10.71 -20.70 14.40
C ILE A 345 -10.31 -21.48 13.15
N ASN A 346 -9.00 -21.62 12.89
CA ASN A 346 -8.49 -22.30 11.70
C ASN A 346 -8.97 -23.75 11.54
N GLN A 347 -9.31 -24.45 12.63
CA GLN A 347 -9.90 -25.79 12.54
C GLN A 347 -11.29 -25.83 11.86
N TYR A 348 -12.01 -24.70 11.84
CA TYR A 348 -13.32 -24.52 11.21
C TYR A 348 -13.21 -23.86 9.82
N ARG A 349 -12.06 -23.27 9.50
CA ARG A 349 -11.70 -22.79 8.16
C ARG A 349 -11.09 -23.89 7.29
N LYS A 350 -11.59 -25.11 7.41
CA LYS A 350 -11.08 -26.28 6.67
C LYS A 350 -11.90 -26.49 5.41
N GLY A 351 -11.26 -26.38 4.25
CA GLY A 351 -11.88 -26.58 2.94
C GLY A 351 -11.92 -25.28 2.14
N VAL A 352 -12.97 -25.11 1.34
CA VAL A 352 -13.10 -24.00 0.37
C VAL A 352 -13.78 -22.80 1.04
N LEU A 353 -13.18 -21.62 0.91
CA LEU A 353 -13.83 -20.37 1.28
C LEU A 353 -14.94 -20.05 0.28
N MET A 354 -16.19 -20.11 0.72
CA MET A 354 -17.37 -19.89 -0.11
C MET A 354 -17.81 -18.43 -0.10
N HIS A 355 -17.58 -17.73 1.01
CA HIS A 355 -17.98 -16.34 1.19
C HIS A 355 -17.05 -15.67 2.18
N ARG A 356 -16.61 -14.44 1.86
CA ARG A 356 -15.96 -13.53 2.79
C ARG A 356 -16.46 -12.13 2.50
N GLU A 357 -16.87 -11.46 3.56
CA GLU A 357 -17.41 -10.10 3.55
C GLU A 357 -16.32 -9.02 3.46
#